data_AF-A0A7G8BGB4-F1
#
_entry.id   AF-A0A7G8BGB4-F1
#
_cell.length_a   1.000
_cell.length_b   1.000
_cell.length_c   1.000
_cell.angle_alpha   90.00
_cell.angle_beta   90.00
_cell.angle_gamma   90.00
#
_symmetry.space_group_name_H-M   'P 1'
#
loop_
_entity.id
_entity.type
_entity.pdbx_description
1 polymer ?
#
loop_
_entity_poly.entity_id
_entity_poly.type
_entity_poly.pdbx_seq_one_letter_code
_entity_poly.pdbx_strand_id
1 'polypeptide(L)'
;MSVIKDFYPLNLDELPLGWEAVIVGQAIPDIQSGFPSGIHNKEGLGIPHLRPMNVSRDGDLDLGDVKYVPPTAGDSRVIKGDVLFNNTNSPELIGKTTYIRTPIPETTFSNHMTRLRPPSGIHPGFVAYQLHFLWMKGYFRHRCTNHVNQASISSSALSSSVPLIVAPPEEQDRIVAEIEKQFTRLDAATGALKRVQANLKRYRASVRKAACEGRLVSTEAELASKDGRDYEPADKLLERILKERRACWEANTLAKMKAAGKPPKDDRWKQNYKDPVAPDIRGLPTLPEGWTRVRLDTIAEVIDPNPSHRTPKYVADGPAFVSAENFVGESSIDFSVGRRVSLDVLNDQINRFEIRSGAFVMSRYGTIGKNMQDTTRTNILPFLLISTYPSNLSAS
;
A
#
# COMPACT_ATOMS: atom_id res chain seq x y z
N MET A 1 8.44 -49.38 9.30
CA MET A 1 9.10 -48.09 9.03
C MET A 1 8.73 -47.15 10.17
N SER A 2 9.68 -46.43 10.79
CA SER A 2 9.34 -45.55 11.92
C SER A 2 8.81 -44.21 11.41
N VAL A 3 7.68 -43.78 12.00
CA VAL A 3 7.09 -42.47 11.78
C VAL A 3 8.01 -41.44 12.43
N ILE A 4 8.58 -40.52 11.66
CA ILE A 4 9.46 -39.49 12.22
C ILE A 4 8.59 -38.34 12.71
N LYS A 5 8.44 -38.26 14.04
CA LYS A 5 7.58 -37.29 14.75
C LYS A 5 8.24 -35.92 14.93
N ASP A 6 9.54 -35.78 14.68
CA ASP A 6 10.27 -34.51 14.87
C ASP A 6 9.63 -33.38 14.07
N PHE A 7 9.32 -32.27 14.75
CA PHE A 7 8.65 -31.08 14.20
C PHE A 7 7.23 -31.32 13.65
N TYR A 8 6.65 -32.52 13.84
CA TYR A 8 5.29 -32.81 13.41
C TYR A 8 4.29 -32.11 14.34
N PRO A 9 3.35 -31.30 13.81
CA PRO A 9 2.57 -30.37 14.63
C PRO A 9 1.30 -30.99 15.27
N LEU A 10 1.02 -32.27 15.05
CA LEU A 10 -0.18 -32.95 15.55
C LEU A 10 0.21 -34.08 16.51
N ASN A 11 -0.60 -34.27 17.56
CA ASN A 11 -0.43 -35.41 18.47
C ASN A 11 -0.95 -36.68 17.79
N LEU A 12 -0.04 -37.56 17.39
CA LEU A 12 -0.38 -38.83 16.72
C LEU A 12 -0.77 -39.94 17.71
N ASP A 13 -0.57 -39.74 19.02
CA ASP A 13 -0.84 -40.73 20.05
C ASP A 13 -2.26 -40.60 20.65
N GLU A 14 -2.95 -39.49 20.36
CA GLU A 14 -4.30 -39.16 20.86
C GLU A 14 -5.26 -38.85 19.70
N LEU A 15 -5.46 -39.81 18.81
CA LEU A 15 -6.40 -39.66 17.69
C LEU A 15 -7.83 -40.01 18.11
N PRO A 16 -8.86 -39.38 17.49
CA PRO A 16 -10.25 -39.77 17.70
C PRO A 16 -10.52 -41.24 17.35
N LEU A 17 -11.57 -41.81 17.93
CA LEU A 17 -11.96 -43.18 17.64
C LEU A 17 -12.21 -43.38 16.13
N GLY A 18 -11.57 -44.40 15.54
CA GLY A 18 -11.68 -44.72 14.12
C GLY A 18 -10.70 -43.96 13.21
N TRP A 19 -9.84 -43.13 13.77
CA TRP A 19 -8.77 -42.45 13.05
C TRP A 19 -7.46 -43.21 13.18
N GLU A 20 -6.63 -43.17 12.14
CA GLU A 20 -5.35 -43.85 12.12
C GLU A 20 -4.24 -42.94 11.56
N ALA A 21 -3.05 -43.02 12.14
CA ALA A 21 -1.86 -42.39 11.60
C ALA A 21 -1.10 -43.40 10.72
N VAL A 22 -0.93 -43.06 9.46
CA VAL A 22 -0.16 -43.84 8.47
C VAL A 22 0.91 -42.96 7.84
N ILE A 23 1.79 -43.50 7.00
CA ILE A 23 2.64 -42.67 6.14
C ILE A 23 1.96 -42.42 4.79
N VAL A 24 2.29 -41.31 4.13
CA VAL A 24 1.67 -40.91 2.83
C VAL A 24 1.65 -42.06 1.82
N GLY A 25 2.75 -42.80 1.65
CA GLY A 25 2.85 -43.90 0.70
C GLY A 25 2.00 -45.13 1.03
N GLN A 26 1.59 -45.31 2.29
CA GLN A 26 0.65 -46.36 2.67
C GLN A 26 -0.79 -45.99 2.29
N ALA A 27 -1.18 -44.74 2.50
CA ALA A 27 -2.51 -44.25 2.13
C ALA A 27 -2.66 -44.00 0.63
N ILE A 28 -1.57 -43.60 -0.04
CA ILE A 28 -1.57 -43.10 -1.41
C ILE A 28 -0.44 -43.79 -2.20
N PRO A 29 -0.72 -44.91 -2.87
CA PRO A 29 0.30 -45.64 -3.62
C PRO A 29 0.65 -44.98 -4.96
N ASP A 30 -0.27 -44.25 -5.59
CA ASP A 30 -0.02 -43.53 -6.86
C ASP A 30 0.60 -42.16 -6.57
N ILE A 31 1.93 -42.12 -6.65
CA ILE A 31 2.75 -40.93 -6.47
C ILE A 31 3.63 -40.75 -7.70
N GLN A 32 3.51 -39.61 -8.39
CA GLN A 32 4.22 -39.34 -9.64
C GLN A 32 4.87 -37.97 -9.63
N SER A 33 6.16 -37.90 -9.99
CA SER A 33 6.82 -36.62 -10.28
C SER A 33 6.36 -36.07 -11.64
N GLY A 34 6.27 -34.75 -11.76
CA GLY A 34 6.11 -34.11 -13.06
C GLY A 34 7.35 -34.25 -13.94
N PHE A 35 7.32 -33.66 -15.12
CA PHE A 35 8.46 -33.66 -16.06
C PHE A 35 9.12 -32.27 -16.14
N PRO A 36 10.43 -32.19 -16.44
CA PRO A 36 11.09 -30.92 -16.67
C PRO A 36 10.72 -30.35 -18.04
N SER A 37 10.52 -29.03 -18.12
CA SER A 37 10.45 -28.34 -19.41
C SER A 37 11.23 -27.04 -19.35
N GLY A 38 12.24 -26.92 -20.23
CA GLY A 38 13.00 -25.69 -20.46
C GLY A 38 12.43 -24.82 -21.58
N ILE A 39 11.43 -25.32 -22.31
CA ILE A 39 10.80 -24.63 -23.44
C ILE A 39 9.32 -24.51 -23.16
N HIS A 40 8.89 -23.29 -22.82
CA HIS A 40 7.47 -22.94 -22.74
C HIS A 40 7.08 -22.12 -23.96
N ASN A 41 5.89 -22.37 -24.49
CA ASN A 41 5.40 -21.57 -25.60
C ASN A 41 5.13 -20.13 -25.12
N LYS A 42 5.68 -19.13 -25.82
CA LYS A 42 5.46 -17.71 -25.57
C LYS A 42 4.11 -17.21 -26.06
N GLU A 43 3.47 -17.95 -26.98
CA GLU A 43 2.21 -17.59 -27.65
C GLU A 43 0.97 -18.08 -26.87
N GLY A 44 1.15 -18.80 -25.76
CA GLY A 44 0.04 -19.35 -24.97
C GLY A 44 -0.69 -20.53 -25.62
N LEU A 45 -0.19 -21.05 -26.75
CA LEU A 45 -0.75 -22.22 -27.42
C LEU A 45 -0.16 -23.51 -26.84
N GLY A 46 -1.03 -24.47 -26.48
CA GLY A 46 -0.65 -25.78 -25.94
C GLY A 46 -1.47 -26.19 -24.73
N ILE A 47 -0.95 -27.13 -23.96
CA ILE A 47 -1.56 -27.57 -22.69
C ILE A 47 -0.89 -26.85 -21.50
N PRO A 48 -1.64 -26.44 -20.47
CA PRO A 48 -1.07 -25.81 -19.29
C PRO A 48 -0.04 -26.73 -18.60
N HIS A 49 1.02 -26.13 -18.09
CA HIS A 49 2.11 -26.79 -17.38
C HIS A 49 2.28 -26.12 -16.01
N LEU A 50 1.67 -26.73 -15.00
CA LEU A 50 1.64 -26.24 -13.63
C LEU A 50 3.04 -26.30 -13.01
N ARG A 51 3.37 -25.25 -12.26
CA ARG A 51 4.64 -25.08 -11.56
C ARG A 51 4.37 -24.71 -10.10
N PRO A 52 5.37 -24.79 -9.22
CA PRO A 52 5.22 -24.39 -7.80
C PRO A 52 4.61 -22.99 -7.56
N MET A 53 4.78 -22.08 -8.51
CA MET A 53 4.24 -20.72 -8.44
C MET A 53 2.73 -20.67 -8.68
N ASN A 54 2.14 -21.70 -9.27
CA ASN A 54 0.70 -21.82 -9.48
C ASN A 54 -0.03 -22.30 -8.22
N VAL A 55 0.67 -22.60 -7.13
CA VAL A 55 0.06 -22.88 -5.83
C VAL A 55 0.20 -21.64 -4.96
N SER A 56 -0.91 -21.01 -4.60
CA SER A 56 -0.95 -19.84 -3.73
C SER A 56 -0.46 -20.18 -2.31
N ARG A 57 -0.24 -19.15 -1.49
CA ARG A 57 0.07 -19.34 -0.06
C ARG A 57 -1.12 -19.88 0.75
N ASP A 58 -2.32 -19.82 0.21
CA ASP A 58 -3.54 -20.31 0.84
C ASP A 58 -3.92 -21.71 0.33
N GLY A 59 -3.11 -22.28 -0.57
CA GLY A 59 -3.32 -23.62 -1.12
C GLY A 59 -4.24 -23.67 -2.33
N ASP A 60 -4.55 -22.52 -2.93
CA ASP A 60 -5.37 -22.43 -4.13
C ASP A 60 -4.53 -22.52 -5.41
N LEU A 61 -5.17 -23.02 -6.47
CA LEU A 61 -4.57 -23.10 -7.79
C LEU A 61 -4.75 -21.77 -8.53
N ASP A 62 -3.64 -21.10 -8.82
CA ASP A 62 -3.58 -19.87 -9.61
C ASP A 62 -3.11 -20.16 -11.05
N LEU A 63 -4.00 -19.91 -12.01
CA LEU A 63 -3.75 -20.10 -13.44
C LEU A 63 -3.40 -18.80 -14.18
N GLY A 64 -3.29 -17.66 -13.47
CA GLY A 64 -3.09 -16.34 -14.09
C GLY A 64 -1.76 -16.19 -14.84
N ASP A 65 -0.69 -16.85 -14.39
CA ASP A 65 0.62 -16.92 -15.08
C ASP A 65 1.05 -18.37 -15.36
N VAL A 66 0.09 -19.21 -15.75
CA VAL A 66 0.41 -20.58 -16.18
C VAL A 66 1.19 -20.57 -17.49
N LYS A 67 2.15 -21.48 -17.62
CA LYS A 67 2.92 -21.66 -18.86
C LYS A 67 2.35 -22.82 -19.66
N TYR A 68 2.64 -22.85 -20.95
CA TYR A 68 2.10 -23.85 -21.87
C TYR A 68 3.22 -24.66 -22.52
N VAL A 69 2.94 -25.93 -22.77
CA VAL A 69 3.82 -26.88 -23.46
C VAL A 69 3.06 -27.57 -24.59
N PRO A 70 3.74 -28.14 -25.59
CA PRO A 70 3.09 -28.93 -26.63
C PRO A 70 2.28 -30.09 -26.03
N PRO A 71 1.15 -30.50 -26.64
CA PRO A 71 0.36 -31.64 -26.15
C PRO A 71 1.14 -32.95 -26.04
N THR A 72 2.21 -33.12 -26.83
CA THR A 72 3.11 -34.28 -26.81
C THR A 72 4.19 -34.21 -25.72
N ALA A 73 4.26 -33.12 -24.95
CA ALA A 73 5.30 -32.94 -23.96
C ALA A 73 4.96 -33.65 -22.63
N GLY A 74 5.74 -34.69 -22.33
CA GLY A 74 5.64 -35.48 -21.10
C GLY A 74 4.31 -36.21 -20.94
N ASP A 75 4.26 -37.18 -20.02
CA ASP A 75 3.06 -37.99 -19.77
C ASP A 75 2.37 -37.64 -18.44
N SER A 76 2.95 -36.73 -17.66
CA SER A 76 2.43 -36.35 -16.33
C SER A 76 1.20 -35.46 -16.46
N ARG A 77 0.01 -36.06 -16.39
CA ARG A 77 -1.29 -35.38 -16.40
C ARG A 77 -1.94 -35.33 -15.02
N VAL A 78 -2.71 -34.27 -14.79
CA VAL A 78 -3.59 -34.12 -13.63
C VAL A 78 -5.06 -34.24 -14.01
N ILE A 79 -5.84 -34.83 -13.12
CA ILE A 79 -7.30 -34.96 -13.21
C ILE A 79 -7.96 -34.45 -11.92
N LYS A 80 -9.29 -34.34 -11.93
CA LYS A 80 -10.07 -34.03 -10.73
C LYS A 80 -9.70 -35.01 -9.61
N GLY A 81 -9.43 -34.47 -8.43
CA GLY A 81 -9.07 -35.24 -7.23
C GLY A 81 -7.57 -35.50 -7.07
N ASP A 82 -6.74 -35.13 -8.05
CA ASP A 82 -5.29 -35.18 -7.84
C ASP A 82 -4.85 -34.08 -6.87
N VAL A 83 -3.93 -34.43 -5.97
CA VAL A 83 -3.28 -33.52 -5.03
C VAL A 83 -1.89 -33.19 -5.57
N LEU A 84 -1.54 -31.91 -5.62
CA LEU A 84 -0.26 -31.43 -6.10
C LEU A 84 0.55 -30.83 -4.94
N PHE A 85 1.70 -31.46 -4.68
CA PHE A 85 2.65 -31.08 -3.65
C PHE A 85 3.85 -30.36 -4.28
N ASN A 86 4.20 -29.18 -3.79
CA ASN A 86 5.40 -28.47 -4.20
C ASN A 86 6.65 -29.13 -3.61
N ASN A 87 7.37 -29.89 -4.44
CA ASN A 87 8.49 -30.71 -3.99
C ASN A 87 9.84 -29.99 -4.06
N THR A 88 9.94 -28.86 -4.80
CA THR A 88 11.18 -28.11 -5.02
C THR A 88 10.90 -26.62 -5.09
N ASN A 89 11.46 -25.84 -4.15
CA ASN A 89 11.34 -24.39 -4.10
C ASN A 89 12.37 -23.79 -3.13
N SER A 90 12.23 -22.52 -2.72
CA SER A 90 12.94 -22.03 -1.53
C SER A 90 12.51 -22.82 -0.28
N PRO A 91 13.36 -22.91 0.76
CA PRO A 91 13.04 -23.61 2.01
C PRO A 91 11.74 -23.14 2.68
N GLU A 92 11.31 -21.90 2.45
CA GLU A 92 10.08 -21.34 3.02
C GLU A 92 8.82 -21.72 2.24
N LEU A 93 8.95 -22.07 0.95
CA LEU A 93 7.82 -22.31 0.05
C LEU A 93 7.63 -23.78 -0.30
N ILE A 94 8.59 -24.64 0.04
CA ILE A 94 8.54 -26.07 -0.21
C ILE A 94 7.48 -26.76 0.67
N GLY A 95 6.62 -27.56 0.06
CA GLY A 95 5.52 -28.27 0.72
C GLY A 95 4.15 -27.61 0.60
N LYS A 96 4.06 -26.41 0.01
CA LYS A 96 2.78 -25.84 -0.41
C LYS A 96 2.01 -26.87 -1.25
N THR A 97 0.77 -27.12 -0.85
CA THR A 97 -0.06 -28.17 -1.45
C THR A 97 -1.40 -27.62 -1.92
N THR A 98 -1.92 -28.14 -3.02
CA THR A 98 -3.28 -27.89 -3.51
C THR A 98 -3.90 -29.18 -4.02
N TYR A 99 -5.18 -29.17 -4.39
CA TYR A 99 -5.81 -30.28 -5.10
C TYR A 99 -6.76 -29.80 -6.19
N ILE A 100 -6.97 -30.64 -7.20
CA ILE A 100 -7.82 -30.34 -8.34
C ILE A 100 -9.29 -30.56 -7.96
N ARG A 101 -9.96 -29.49 -7.51
CA ARG A 101 -11.34 -29.53 -6.98
C ARG A 101 -12.38 -29.89 -8.03
N THR A 102 -12.24 -29.32 -9.22
CA THR A 102 -13.15 -29.48 -10.36
C THR A 102 -12.41 -30.05 -11.56
N PRO A 103 -13.11 -30.70 -12.52
CA PRO A 103 -12.49 -31.08 -13.77
C PRO A 103 -11.84 -29.86 -14.45
N ILE A 104 -10.60 -30.02 -14.89
CA ILE A 104 -9.85 -29.00 -15.62
C ILE A 104 -9.52 -29.51 -17.02
N PRO A 105 -9.26 -28.62 -17.99
CA PRO A 105 -8.71 -29.01 -19.29
C PRO A 105 -7.44 -29.83 -19.13
N GLU A 106 -7.06 -30.58 -20.16
CA GLU A 106 -5.84 -31.38 -20.16
C GLU A 106 -4.64 -30.53 -19.70
N THR A 107 -4.09 -30.89 -18.55
CA THR A 107 -3.09 -30.08 -17.84
C THR A 107 -1.95 -30.97 -17.36
N THR A 108 -0.73 -30.47 -17.51
CA THR A 108 0.53 -31.07 -17.07
C THR A 108 1.12 -30.37 -15.87
N PHE A 109 2.16 -30.94 -15.28
CA PHE A 109 2.86 -30.35 -14.15
C PHE A 109 4.37 -30.65 -14.18
N SER A 110 5.13 -29.72 -13.62
CA SER A 110 6.59 -29.74 -13.61
C SER A 110 7.14 -30.78 -12.63
N ASN A 111 8.35 -31.25 -12.90
CA ASN A 111 9.17 -32.05 -11.99
C ASN A 111 9.41 -31.41 -10.61
N HIS A 112 9.20 -30.10 -10.46
CA HIS A 112 9.20 -29.40 -9.17
C HIS A 112 7.90 -29.58 -8.38
N MET A 113 7.00 -30.44 -8.86
CA MET A 113 5.77 -30.83 -8.20
C MET A 113 5.65 -32.37 -8.20
N THR A 114 5.08 -32.89 -7.12
CA THR A 114 4.73 -34.30 -6.98
C THR A 114 3.21 -34.41 -6.95
N ARG A 115 2.64 -35.22 -7.83
CA ARG A 115 1.23 -35.61 -7.80
C ARG A 115 1.05 -36.77 -6.84
N LEU A 116 0.06 -36.65 -5.97
CA LEU A 116 -0.50 -37.71 -5.16
C LEU A 116 -1.91 -37.97 -5.70
N ARG A 117 -2.25 -39.21 -6.06
CA ARG A 117 -3.60 -39.59 -6.48
C ARG A 117 -4.23 -40.48 -5.41
N PRO A 118 -5.04 -39.90 -4.50
CA PRO A 118 -5.69 -40.67 -3.45
C PRO A 118 -6.59 -41.76 -4.03
N PRO A 119 -6.60 -42.97 -3.44
CA PRO A 119 -7.54 -44.02 -3.81
C PRO A 119 -8.97 -43.69 -3.34
N SER A 120 -9.94 -44.49 -3.78
CA SER A 120 -11.32 -44.40 -3.28
C SER A 120 -11.36 -44.53 -1.74
N GLY A 121 -12.16 -43.69 -1.09
CA GLY A 121 -12.26 -43.62 0.37
C GLY A 121 -11.30 -42.63 1.05
N ILE A 122 -10.36 -42.03 0.31
CA ILE A 122 -9.51 -40.94 0.79
C ILE A 122 -9.90 -39.65 0.06
N HIS A 123 -10.44 -38.68 0.78
CA HIS A 123 -10.87 -37.42 0.20
C HIS A 123 -9.65 -36.55 -0.15
N PRO A 124 -9.46 -36.12 -1.42
CA PRO A 124 -8.30 -35.35 -1.84
C PRO A 124 -8.07 -34.05 -1.08
N GLY A 125 -9.17 -33.33 -0.79
CA GLY A 125 -9.10 -32.10 0.01
C GLY A 125 -8.60 -32.36 1.43
N PHE A 126 -8.92 -33.52 2.02
CA PHE A 126 -8.47 -33.85 3.38
C PHE A 126 -6.95 -34.03 3.41
N VAL A 127 -6.39 -34.72 2.41
CA VAL A 127 -4.94 -34.86 2.20
C VAL A 127 -4.30 -33.50 1.95
N ALA A 128 -4.84 -32.72 1.01
CA ALA A 128 -4.27 -31.44 0.62
C ALA A 128 -4.22 -30.46 1.79
N TYR A 129 -5.30 -30.36 2.58
CA TYR A 129 -5.33 -29.49 3.76
C TYR A 129 -4.34 -29.91 4.83
N GLN A 130 -4.19 -31.22 5.06
CA GLN A 130 -3.24 -31.71 6.05
C GLN A 130 -1.80 -31.41 5.63
N LEU A 131 -1.42 -31.72 4.38
CA LEU A 131 -0.08 -31.40 3.86
C LEU A 131 0.16 -29.89 3.82
N HIS A 132 -0.83 -29.09 3.42
CA HIS A 132 -0.70 -27.64 3.42
C HIS A 132 -0.50 -27.10 4.84
N PHE A 133 -1.21 -27.64 5.83
CA PHE A 133 -1.02 -27.30 7.24
C PHE A 133 0.39 -27.67 7.76
N LEU A 134 0.92 -28.83 7.37
CA LEU A 134 2.31 -29.21 7.70
C LEU A 134 3.32 -28.19 7.14
N TRP A 135 3.11 -27.71 5.92
CA TRP A 135 3.92 -26.63 5.35
C TRP A 135 3.81 -25.34 6.18
N MET A 136 2.59 -24.89 6.50
CA MET A 136 2.37 -23.68 7.30
C MET A 136 3.04 -23.74 8.68
N LYS A 137 3.12 -24.92 9.29
CA LYS A 137 3.79 -25.16 10.58
C LYS A 137 5.31 -25.33 10.45
N GLY A 138 5.86 -25.26 9.24
CA GLY A 138 7.29 -25.38 8.99
C GLY A 138 7.84 -26.80 9.00
N TYR A 139 6.99 -27.83 9.06
CA TYR A 139 7.42 -29.24 9.10
C TYR A 139 8.35 -29.58 7.93
N PHE A 140 7.95 -29.21 6.71
CA PHE A 140 8.74 -29.49 5.50
C PHE A 140 10.04 -28.69 5.41
N ARG A 141 10.09 -27.48 5.99
CA ARG A 141 11.30 -26.67 6.05
C ARG A 141 12.41 -27.37 6.87
N HIS A 142 12.04 -28.06 7.94
CA HIS A 142 13.00 -28.80 8.78
C HIS A 142 13.45 -30.13 8.17
N ARG A 143 12.84 -30.53 7.05
CA ARG A 143 12.94 -31.89 6.51
C ARG A 143 13.37 -31.93 5.05
N CYS A 144 13.47 -30.77 4.41
CA CYS A 144 13.95 -30.65 3.06
C CYS A 144 15.48 -30.82 2.99
N THR A 145 15.94 -31.30 1.85
CA THR A 145 17.36 -31.25 1.48
C THR A 145 17.65 -29.88 0.88
N ASN A 146 18.61 -29.14 1.47
CA ASN A 146 19.04 -27.85 0.95
C ASN A 146 20.03 -28.04 -0.22
N HIS A 147 19.85 -27.22 -1.25
CA HIS A 147 20.69 -27.09 -2.43
C HIS A 147 21.13 -25.63 -2.58
N VAL A 148 22.01 -25.33 -3.54
CA VAL A 148 22.40 -23.95 -3.84
C VAL A 148 21.16 -23.17 -4.31
N ASN A 149 20.71 -22.20 -3.50
CA ASN A 149 19.53 -21.35 -3.72
C ASN A 149 18.15 -22.06 -3.79
N GLN A 150 18.06 -23.35 -3.47
CA GLN A 150 16.80 -24.11 -3.49
C GLN A 150 16.77 -25.19 -2.39
N ALA A 151 15.62 -25.80 -2.16
CA ALA A 151 15.42 -26.96 -1.32
C ALA A 151 14.48 -27.94 -2.02
N SER A 152 14.60 -29.23 -1.66
CA SER A 152 13.76 -30.28 -2.23
C SER A 152 13.31 -31.32 -1.19
N ILE A 153 12.17 -31.96 -1.46
CA ILE A 153 11.69 -33.17 -0.80
C ILE A 153 11.44 -34.17 -1.91
N SER A 154 12.19 -35.26 -1.93
CA SER A 154 12.01 -36.30 -2.94
C SER A 154 10.65 -36.98 -2.78
N SER A 155 10.09 -37.51 -3.87
CA SER A 155 8.87 -38.32 -3.82
C SER A 155 9.03 -39.53 -2.89
N SER A 156 10.23 -40.10 -2.79
CA SER A 156 10.54 -41.18 -1.85
C SER A 156 10.43 -40.71 -0.39
N ALA A 157 11.03 -39.57 -0.04
CA ALA A 157 10.95 -39.02 1.31
C ALA A 157 9.52 -38.62 1.69
N LEU A 158 8.77 -38.03 0.76
CA LEU A 158 7.34 -37.73 0.92
C LEU A 158 6.56 -39.02 1.20
N SER A 159 6.73 -40.04 0.36
CA SER A 159 6.03 -41.32 0.45
C SER A 159 6.34 -42.09 1.74
N SER A 160 7.63 -42.23 2.08
CA SER A 160 8.06 -43.18 3.11
C SER A 160 8.16 -42.61 4.52
N SER A 161 8.09 -41.28 4.67
CA SER A 161 8.46 -40.64 5.95
C SER A 161 7.50 -39.58 6.47
N VAL A 162 6.59 -39.07 5.64
CA VAL A 162 5.63 -38.04 6.04
C VAL A 162 4.40 -38.73 6.64
N PRO A 163 4.06 -38.46 7.91
CA PRO A 163 2.83 -38.98 8.50
C PRO A 163 1.60 -38.32 7.86
N LEU A 164 0.53 -39.09 7.75
CA LEU A 164 -0.79 -38.67 7.30
C LEU A 164 -1.82 -39.32 8.23
N ILE A 165 -2.71 -38.51 8.77
CA ILE A 165 -3.86 -38.97 9.55
C ILE A 165 -4.99 -39.27 8.57
N VAL A 166 -5.62 -40.44 8.72
CA VAL A 166 -6.77 -40.90 7.94
C VAL A 166 -7.96 -41.06 8.88
N ALA A 167 -9.08 -40.42 8.53
CA ALA A 167 -10.36 -40.53 9.23
C ALA A 167 -11.34 -41.40 8.41
N PRO A 168 -12.47 -41.85 8.97
CA PRO A 168 -13.52 -42.50 8.18
C PRO A 168 -13.98 -41.63 6.98
N PRO A 169 -14.30 -42.21 5.81
CA PRO A 169 -14.56 -41.44 4.59
C PRO A 169 -15.62 -40.34 4.75
N GLU A 170 -16.76 -40.66 5.37
CA GLU A 170 -17.83 -39.68 5.62
C GLU A 170 -17.36 -38.52 6.51
N GLU A 171 -16.45 -38.80 7.45
CA GLU A 171 -15.89 -37.77 8.32
C GLU A 171 -14.91 -36.87 7.58
N GLN A 172 -14.08 -37.43 6.68
CA GLN A 172 -13.23 -36.63 5.80
C GLN A 172 -14.07 -35.65 4.97
N ASP A 173 -15.18 -36.11 4.38
CA ASP A 173 -16.10 -35.29 3.59
C ASP A 173 -16.71 -34.16 4.42
N ARG A 174 -17.20 -34.45 5.63
CA ARG A 174 -17.76 -33.44 6.54
C ARG A 174 -16.72 -32.40 6.95
N ILE A 175 -15.50 -32.82 7.29
CA ILE A 175 -14.41 -31.92 7.68
C ILE A 175 -14.07 -30.99 6.53
N VAL A 176 -13.90 -31.53 5.33
CA VAL A 176 -13.58 -30.73 4.14
C VAL A 176 -14.72 -29.76 3.85
N ALA A 177 -15.97 -30.23 3.85
CA ALA A 177 -17.13 -29.35 3.64
C ALA A 177 -17.19 -28.18 4.63
N GLU A 178 -16.88 -28.42 5.91
CA GLU A 178 -16.86 -27.36 6.91
C GLU A 178 -15.67 -26.40 6.71
N ILE A 179 -14.48 -26.88 6.34
CA ILE A 179 -13.33 -26.04 5.98
C ILE A 179 -13.68 -25.10 4.81
N GLU A 180 -14.21 -25.65 3.71
CA GLU A 180 -14.60 -24.87 2.51
C GLU A 180 -15.64 -23.80 2.85
N LYS A 181 -16.62 -24.16 3.67
CA LYS A 181 -17.66 -23.25 4.13
C LYS A 181 -17.07 -22.10 4.94
N GLN A 182 -16.10 -22.36 5.83
CA GLN A 182 -15.45 -21.30 6.58
C GLN A 182 -14.58 -20.41 5.68
N PHE A 183 -13.84 -20.98 4.73
CA PHE A 183 -13.07 -20.19 3.74
C PHE A 183 -13.97 -19.29 2.90
N THR A 184 -15.09 -19.81 2.40
CA THR A 184 -16.08 -19.01 1.66
C THR A 184 -16.59 -17.82 2.47
N ARG A 185 -16.82 -17.98 3.78
CA ARG A 185 -17.23 -16.89 4.68
C ARG A 185 -16.11 -15.86 4.86
N LEU A 186 -14.86 -16.29 4.99
CA LEU A 186 -13.69 -15.41 5.12
C LEU A 186 -13.47 -14.57 3.86
N ASP A 187 -13.62 -15.18 2.68
CA ASP A 187 -13.50 -14.48 1.40
C ASP A 187 -14.59 -13.42 1.23
N ALA A 188 -15.84 -13.75 1.57
CA ALA A 188 -16.96 -12.82 1.53
C ALA A 188 -16.72 -11.62 2.48
N ALA A 189 -16.24 -11.88 3.70
CA ALA A 189 -15.90 -10.84 4.68
C ALA A 189 -14.77 -9.94 4.20
N THR A 190 -13.69 -10.52 3.67
CA THR A 190 -12.55 -9.78 3.10
C THR A 190 -13.00 -8.90 1.93
N GLY A 191 -13.84 -9.43 1.04
CA GLY A 191 -14.42 -8.68 -0.07
C GLY A 191 -15.30 -7.51 0.40
N ALA A 192 -16.12 -7.71 1.44
CA ALA A 192 -16.93 -6.65 2.02
C ALA A 192 -16.06 -5.53 2.64
N LEU A 193 -15.02 -5.89 3.38
CA LEU A 193 -14.11 -4.91 4.00
C LEU A 193 -13.39 -4.06 2.95
N LYS A 194 -12.90 -4.68 1.87
CA LYS A 194 -12.28 -3.96 0.74
C LYS A 194 -13.25 -2.95 0.10
N ARG A 195 -14.53 -3.30 -0.07
CA ARG A 195 -15.55 -2.38 -0.59
C ARG A 195 -15.80 -1.20 0.35
N VAL A 196 -15.88 -1.44 1.66
CA VAL A 196 -16.05 -0.38 2.67
C VAL A 196 -14.87 0.59 2.64
N GLN A 197 -13.63 0.09 2.58
CA GLN A 197 -12.44 0.94 2.47
C GLN A 197 -12.47 1.83 1.21
N ALA A 198 -12.84 1.26 0.06
CA ALA A 198 -12.98 2.02 -1.18
C ALA A 198 -14.07 3.10 -1.09
N ASN A 199 -15.21 2.79 -0.48
CA ASN A 199 -16.31 3.73 -0.27
C ASN A 199 -15.93 4.85 0.69
N LEU A 200 -15.18 4.55 1.76
CA LEU A 200 -14.72 5.57 2.71
C LEU A 200 -13.83 6.62 2.03
N LYS A 201 -12.95 6.20 1.10
CA LYS A 201 -12.13 7.13 0.30
C LYS A 201 -13.00 8.08 -0.54
N ARG A 202 -14.04 7.56 -1.19
CA ARG A 202 -14.99 8.35 -1.98
C ARG A 202 -15.81 9.29 -1.09
N TYR A 203 -16.27 8.81 0.05
CA TYR A 203 -17.04 9.60 1.00
C TYR A 203 -16.22 10.78 1.53
N ARG A 204 -14.96 10.56 1.94
CA ARG A 204 -14.03 11.64 2.34
C ARG A 204 -13.89 12.71 1.26
N ALA A 205 -13.73 12.30 -0.01
CA ALA A 205 -13.65 13.24 -1.13
C ALA A 205 -14.96 14.02 -1.33
N SER A 206 -16.12 13.36 -1.20
CA SER A 206 -17.43 14.00 -1.31
C SER A 206 -17.68 15.02 -0.20
N VAL A 207 -17.32 14.69 1.05
CA VAL A 207 -17.44 15.61 2.19
C VAL A 207 -16.53 16.83 2.01
N ARG A 208 -15.27 16.63 1.59
CA ARG A 208 -14.34 17.74 1.28
C ARG A 208 -14.86 18.62 0.15
N LYS A 209 -15.41 18.02 -0.92
CA LYS A 209 -16.05 18.77 -2.01
C LYS A 209 -17.23 19.59 -1.51
N ALA A 210 -18.10 19.00 -0.69
CA ALA A 210 -19.22 19.72 -0.08
C ALA A 210 -18.73 20.89 0.78
N ALA A 211 -17.65 20.72 1.54
CA ALA A 211 -17.07 21.79 2.34
C ALA A 211 -16.54 22.96 1.48
N CYS A 212 -15.76 22.66 0.44
CA CYS A 212 -15.18 23.68 -0.45
C CYS A 212 -16.19 24.36 -1.37
N GLU A 213 -17.39 23.81 -1.52
CA GLU A 213 -18.51 24.39 -2.29
C GLU A 213 -19.55 25.07 -1.39
N GLY A 214 -19.32 25.12 -0.07
CA GLY A 214 -20.27 25.71 0.89
C GLY A 214 -21.58 24.92 1.03
N ARG A 215 -21.57 23.62 0.72
CA ARG A 215 -22.74 22.71 0.80
C ARG A 215 -22.69 21.77 2.01
N LEU A 216 -21.64 21.81 2.82
CA LEU A 216 -21.48 20.92 3.97
C LEU A 216 -22.35 21.34 5.16
N VAL A 217 -22.43 22.65 5.40
CA VAL A 217 -23.21 23.29 6.46
C VAL A 217 -23.83 24.57 5.90
N SER A 218 -24.82 25.13 6.61
CA SER A 218 -25.36 26.45 6.27
C SER A 218 -24.27 27.50 6.24
N THR A 219 -24.34 28.40 5.26
CA THR A 219 -23.35 29.47 5.10
C THR A 219 -23.60 30.62 6.08
N GLU A 220 -22.59 31.44 6.34
CA GLU A 220 -22.71 32.59 7.24
C GLU A 220 -23.77 33.59 6.77
N ALA A 221 -23.92 33.78 5.46
CA ALA A 221 -24.96 34.63 4.86
C ALA A 221 -26.37 34.10 5.18
N GLU A 222 -26.59 32.79 5.04
CA GLU A 222 -27.87 32.14 5.37
C GLU A 222 -28.20 32.26 6.86
N LEU A 223 -27.20 32.06 7.74
CA LEU A 223 -27.37 32.22 9.18
C LEU A 223 -27.69 33.67 9.56
N ALA A 224 -26.94 34.63 9.01
CA ALA A 224 -27.14 36.05 9.28
C ALA A 224 -28.54 36.55 8.85
N SER A 225 -28.98 36.14 7.66
CA SER A 225 -30.34 36.42 7.16
C SER A 225 -31.42 35.83 8.05
N LYS A 226 -31.25 34.58 8.50
CA LYS A 226 -32.19 33.91 9.40
C LYS A 226 -32.28 34.57 10.78
N ASP A 227 -31.13 35.00 11.32
CA ASP A 227 -31.03 35.58 12.66
C ASP A 227 -31.31 37.10 12.67
N GLY A 228 -31.46 37.73 11.50
CA GLY A 228 -31.66 39.17 11.36
C GLY A 228 -30.46 39.99 11.83
N ARG A 229 -29.25 39.44 11.71
CA ARG A 229 -27.99 40.09 12.11
C ARG A 229 -27.12 40.43 10.89
N ASP A 230 -26.23 41.39 11.07
CA ASP A 230 -25.18 41.66 10.09
C ASP A 230 -24.04 40.64 10.17
N TYR A 231 -23.28 40.55 9.09
CA TYR A 231 -22.03 39.77 9.00
C TYR A 231 -21.02 40.47 8.08
N GLU A 232 -19.73 40.14 8.23
CA GLU A 232 -18.66 40.60 7.33
C GLU A 232 -18.55 39.64 6.13
N PRO A 233 -18.89 40.05 4.90
CA PRO A 233 -18.68 39.22 3.72
C PRO A 233 -17.19 39.15 3.31
N ALA A 234 -16.83 38.10 2.56
CA ALA A 234 -15.44 37.78 2.25
C ALA A 234 -14.75 38.83 1.37
N ASP A 235 -15.47 39.61 0.58
CA ASP A 235 -14.95 40.75 -0.17
C ASP A 235 -14.48 41.88 0.77
N LYS A 236 -15.22 42.16 1.85
CA LYS A 236 -14.82 43.12 2.90
C LYS A 236 -13.63 42.63 3.71
N LEU A 237 -13.61 41.35 4.05
CA LEU A 237 -12.44 40.71 4.63
C LEU A 237 -11.22 40.84 3.70
N LEU A 238 -11.39 40.60 2.40
CA LEU A 238 -10.34 40.72 1.41
C LEU A 238 -9.81 42.16 1.29
N GLU A 239 -10.69 43.17 1.30
CA GLU A 239 -10.29 44.58 1.33
C GLU A 239 -9.37 44.88 2.52
N ARG A 240 -9.67 44.33 3.71
CA ARG A 240 -8.81 44.44 4.90
C ARG A 240 -7.47 43.75 4.69
N ILE A 241 -7.46 42.51 4.21
CA ILE A 241 -6.23 41.74 3.94
C ILE A 241 -5.33 42.46 2.93
N LEU A 242 -5.89 43.05 1.87
CA LEU A 242 -5.12 43.79 0.86
C LEU A 242 -4.45 45.04 1.44
N LYS A 243 -5.12 45.75 2.34
CA LYS A 243 -4.54 46.89 3.08
C LYS A 243 -3.39 46.45 3.98
N GLU A 244 -3.59 45.39 4.77
CA GLU A 244 -2.56 44.83 5.65
C GLU A 244 -1.34 44.34 4.86
N ARG A 245 -1.58 43.65 3.74
CA ARG A 245 -0.54 43.19 2.82
C ARG A 245 0.31 44.36 2.29
N ARG A 246 -0.33 45.44 1.83
CA ARG A 246 0.39 46.64 1.34
C ARG A 246 1.22 47.26 2.45
N ALA A 247 0.64 47.44 3.64
CA ALA A 247 1.36 47.99 4.80
C ALA A 247 2.58 47.12 5.19
N CYS A 248 2.43 45.79 5.16
CA CYS A 248 3.52 44.85 5.43
C CYS A 248 4.63 44.95 4.37
N TRP A 249 4.26 45.04 3.09
CA TRP A 249 5.23 45.26 2.01
C TRP A 249 5.97 46.59 2.16
N GLU A 250 5.26 47.67 2.52
CA GLU A 250 5.86 48.97 2.76
C GLU A 250 6.89 48.92 3.90
N ALA A 251 6.50 48.35 5.05
CA ALA A 251 7.39 48.21 6.20
C ALA A 251 8.64 47.37 5.88
N ASN A 252 8.47 46.23 5.21
CA ASN A 252 9.57 45.34 4.84
C ASN A 252 10.52 45.97 3.81
N THR A 253 9.98 46.68 2.82
CA THR A 253 10.77 47.36 1.80
C THR A 253 11.59 48.49 2.41
N LEU A 254 10.98 49.27 3.31
CA LEU A 254 11.68 50.34 4.04
C LEU A 254 12.78 49.77 4.95
N ALA A 255 12.52 48.67 5.66
CA ALA A 255 13.53 48.00 6.50
C ALA A 255 14.72 47.51 5.67
N LYS A 256 14.48 46.88 4.51
CA LYS A 256 15.53 46.44 3.57
C LYS A 256 16.35 47.62 3.03
N MET A 257 15.70 48.71 2.64
CA MET A 257 16.38 49.92 2.16
C MET A 257 17.26 50.56 3.23
N LYS A 258 16.79 50.62 4.49
CA LYS A 258 17.57 51.09 5.64
C LYS A 258 18.76 50.18 5.94
N ALA A 259 18.55 48.86 5.98
CA ALA A 259 19.62 47.88 6.20
C ALA A 259 20.69 47.92 5.10
N ALA A 260 20.30 48.22 3.85
CA ALA A 260 21.21 48.41 2.73
C ALA A 260 21.92 49.78 2.72
N GLY A 261 21.73 50.62 3.74
CA GLY A 261 22.33 51.96 3.83
C GLY A 261 21.77 52.98 2.82
N LYS A 262 20.61 52.69 2.21
CA LYS A 262 19.98 53.52 1.17
C LYS A 262 18.56 53.92 1.60
N PRO A 263 18.39 54.78 2.62
CA PRO A 263 17.05 55.22 3.00
C PRO A 263 16.38 55.99 1.84
N PRO A 264 15.08 55.77 1.58
CA PRO A 264 14.38 56.47 0.51
C PRO A 264 14.27 57.98 0.80
N LYS A 265 14.39 58.80 -0.25
CA LYS A 265 14.34 60.27 -0.15
C LYS A 265 12.91 60.83 -0.08
N ASP A 266 11.94 60.10 -0.61
CA ASP A 266 10.52 60.43 -0.64
C ASP A 266 9.68 59.14 -0.71
N ASP A 267 8.36 59.25 -0.80
CA ASP A 267 7.43 58.11 -0.85
C ASP A 267 7.21 57.53 -2.25
N ARG A 268 7.94 57.97 -3.29
CA ARG A 268 7.75 57.45 -4.66
C ARG A 268 8.01 55.96 -4.78
N TRP A 269 8.85 55.38 -3.91
CA TRP A 269 9.10 53.94 -3.88
C TRP A 269 7.83 53.12 -3.61
N LYS A 270 6.81 53.69 -2.94
CA LYS A 270 5.52 53.01 -2.70
C LYS A 270 4.77 52.70 -3.99
N GLN A 271 5.01 53.46 -5.07
CA GLN A 271 4.43 53.22 -6.40
C GLN A 271 4.92 51.91 -7.04
N ASN A 272 6.01 51.32 -6.52
CA ASN A 272 6.49 50.01 -6.97
C ASN A 272 5.64 48.85 -6.44
N TYR A 273 4.71 49.10 -5.50
CA TYR A 273 3.77 48.09 -5.06
C TYR A 273 2.84 47.69 -6.22
N LYS A 274 2.72 46.39 -6.44
CA LYS A 274 1.79 45.83 -7.43
C LYS A 274 0.67 45.15 -6.69
N ASP A 275 -0.55 45.60 -6.95
CA ASP A 275 -1.74 44.94 -6.43
C ASP A 275 -1.84 43.50 -6.97
N PRO A 276 -2.33 42.55 -6.16
CA PRO A 276 -2.55 41.18 -6.60
C PRO A 276 -3.51 41.12 -7.79
N VAL A 277 -3.22 40.20 -8.72
CA VAL A 277 -4.07 39.98 -9.89
C VAL A 277 -5.32 39.20 -9.46
N ALA A 278 -6.49 39.53 -10.01
CA ALA A 278 -7.68 38.72 -9.79
C ALA A 278 -7.52 37.30 -10.37
N PRO A 279 -8.12 36.27 -9.76
CA PRO A 279 -8.08 34.92 -10.31
C PRO A 279 -8.88 34.83 -11.64
N ASP A 280 -8.46 33.94 -12.53
CA ASP A 280 -9.28 33.56 -13.68
C ASP A 280 -10.47 32.71 -13.19
N ILE A 281 -11.68 33.16 -13.52
CA ILE A 281 -12.94 32.54 -13.06
C ILE A 281 -13.65 31.73 -14.14
N ARG A 282 -13.11 31.67 -15.37
CA ARG A 282 -13.76 30.99 -16.50
C ARG A 282 -13.92 29.49 -16.21
N GLY A 283 -15.13 28.98 -16.35
CA GLY A 283 -15.46 27.56 -16.15
C GLY A 283 -15.48 27.10 -14.69
N LEU A 284 -15.39 28.02 -13.71
CA LEU A 284 -15.50 27.69 -12.29
C LEU A 284 -16.96 27.76 -11.81
N PRO A 285 -17.35 26.94 -10.81
CA PRO A 285 -18.70 26.99 -10.26
C PRO A 285 -18.98 28.31 -9.56
N THR A 286 -20.27 28.69 -9.51
CA THR A 286 -20.75 29.82 -8.70
C THR A 286 -20.43 29.61 -7.24
N LEU A 287 -20.07 30.68 -6.55
CA LEU A 287 -19.83 30.65 -5.11
C LEU A 287 -21.14 30.91 -4.34
N PRO A 288 -21.22 30.45 -3.08
CA PRO A 288 -22.27 30.91 -2.17
C PRO A 288 -22.21 32.42 -1.92
N GLU A 289 -23.31 32.98 -1.44
CA GLU A 289 -23.38 34.37 -1.02
C GLU A 289 -22.35 34.68 0.08
N GLY A 290 -21.75 35.87 0.02
CA GLY A 290 -20.70 36.29 0.95
C GLY A 290 -19.33 35.65 0.72
N TRP A 291 -19.16 34.73 -0.23
CA TRP A 291 -17.86 34.15 -0.57
C TRP A 291 -17.20 34.92 -1.72
N THR A 292 -15.86 34.92 -1.76
CA THR A 292 -15.10 35.50 -2.87
C THR A 292 -13.95 34.58 -3.31
N ARG A 293 -13.52 34.72 -4.56
CA ARG A 293 -12.38 34.00 -5.13
C ARG A 293 -11.15 34.88 -5.12
N VAL A 294 -10.03 34.31 -4.66
CA VAL A 294 -8.74 34.99 -4.64
C VAL A 294 -7.65 34.05 -5.13
N ARG A 295 -6.56 34.60 -5.65
CA ARG A 295 -5.35 33.79 -5.85
C ARG A 295 -4.69 33.53 -4.49
N LEU A 296 -4.03 32.38 -4.35
CA LEU A 296 -3.35 32.02 -3.11
C LEU A 296 -2.29 33.06 -2.70
N ASP A 297 -1.53 33.56 -3.67
CA ASP A 297 -0.52 34.60 -3.47
C ASP A 297 -1.10 35.97 -3.11
N THR A 298 -2.43 36.14 -3.07
CA THR A 298 -3.13 37.34 -2.58
C THR A 298 -3.21 37.32 -1.05
N ILE A 299 -3.57 36.18 -0.47
CA ILE A 299 -3.87 36.02 0.97
C ILE A 299 -2.74 35.35 1.75
N ALA A 300 -1.75 34.79 1.05
CA ALA A 300 -0.60 34.16 1.67
C ALA A 300 0.70 34.55 0.96
N GLU A 301 1.79 34.54 1.74
CA GLU A 301 3.15 34.58 1.23
C GLU A 301 3.52 33.20 0.71
N VAL A 302 3.91 33.13 -0.56
CA VAL A 302 4.27 31.89 -1.25
C VAL A 302 5.78 31.88 -1.47
N ILE A 303 6.50 31.03 -0.75
CA ILE A 303 7.96 31.01 -0.74
C ILE A 303 8.47 29.78 -1.51
N ASP A 304 9.43 30.02 -2.40
CA ASP A 304 10.29 28.99 -2.96
C ASP A 304 11.60 28.90 -2.15
N PRO A 305 11.79 27.87 -1.31
CA PRO A 305 12.97 27.74 -0.46
C PRO A 305 14.21 27.20 -1.19
N ASN A 306 14.11 26.81 -2.47
CA ASN A 306 15.27 26.53 -3.31
C ASN A 306 15.07 27.07 -4.76
N PRO A 307 15.11 28.40 -4.94
CA PRO A 307 14.85 29.03 -6.25
C PRO A 307 15.97 28.78 -7.26
N SER A 308 17.15 28.34 -6.80
CA SER A 308 18.28 28.02 -7.67
C SER A 308 18.07 26.71 -8.44
N HIS A 309 17.13 25.88 -8.00
CA HIS A 309 16.90 24.51 -8.48
C HIS A 309 18.15 23.61 -8.45
N ARG A 310 19.21 24.00 -7.71
CA ARG A 310 20.42 23.20 -7.58
C ARG A 310 20.25 22.18 -6.47
N THR A 311 20.77 20.98 -6.71
CA THR A 311 20.82 19.92 -5.69
C THR A 311 21.81 20.34 -4.60
N PRO A 312 21.39 20.39 -3.32
CA PRO A 312 22.29 20.68 -2.22
C PRO A 312 23.29 19.53 -2.01
N LYS A 313 24.45 19.84 -1.42
CA LYS A 313 25.45 18.83 -1.07
C LYS A 313 24.94 18.00 0.11
N TYR A 314 24.88 16.68 -0.08
CA TYR A 314 24.47 15.76 0.98
C TYR A 314 25.66 15.37 1.87
N VAL A 315 25.38 15.15 3.15
CA VAL A 315 26.34 14.73 4.18
C VAL A 315 25.70 13.67 5.08
N ALA A 316 26.50 12.85 5.75
CA ALA A 316 25.99 11.79 6.62
C ALA A 316 25.30 12.34 7.89
N ASP A 317 25.93 13.32 8.56
CA ASP A 317 25.52 13.79 9.90
C ASP A 317 24.98 15.24 9.90
N GLY A 318 24.24 15.61 8.86
CA GLY A 318 23.67 16.95 8.69
C GLY A 318 22.20 17.08 9.14
N PRO A 319 21.65 18.31 9.19
CA PRO A 319 20.21 18.52 9.30
C PRO A 319 19.42 17.79 8.21
N ALA A 320 18.22 17.35 8.56
CA ALA A 320 17.31 16.68 7.65
C ALA A 320 16.86 17.64 6.53
N PHE A 321 16.93 17.15 5.29
CA PHE A 321 16.40 17.84 4.13
C PHE A 321 15.07 17.19 3.77
N VAL A 322 13.98 17.89 4.07
CA VAL A 322 12.62 17.37 3.97
C VAL A 322 12.18 17.40 2.51
N SER A 323 11.98 16.22 1.93
CA SER A 323 11.50 16.02 0.57
C SER A 323 10.10 15.37 0.58
N ALA A 324 9.52 15.12 -0.61
CA ALA A 324 8.25 14.41 -0.71
C ALA A 324 8.27 13.01 -0.05
N GLU A 325 9.45 12.40 0.10
CA GLU A 325 9.65 11.11 0.76
C GLU A 325 9.43 11.19 2.28
N ASN A 326 9.61 12.38 2.87
CA ASN A 326 9.46 12.59 4.30
C ASN A 326 7.99 12.75 4.73
N PHE A 327 7.05 12.84 3.78
CA PHE A 327 5.64 13.02 4.09
C PHE A 327 4.95 11.70 4.40
N VAL A 328 4.56 11.53 5.66
CA VAL A 328 3.88 10.35 6.19
C VAL A 328 2.43 10.69 6.54
N GLY A 329 1.50 9.90 6.01
CA GLY A 329 0.07 10.10 6.26
C GLY A 329 -0.47 11.41 5.68
N GLU A 330 -1.48 11.99 6.36
CA GLU A 330 -2.15 13.23 5.94
C GLU A 330 -1.59 14.50 6.63
N SER A 331 -0.70 14.37 7.63
CA SER A 331 -0.30 15.52 8.47
C SER A 331 1.03 15.35 9.24
N SER A 332 1.94 14.47 8.81
CA SER A 332 3.18 14.24 9.55
C SER A 332 4.42 14.22 8.65
N ILE A 333 5.51 14.80 9.16
CA ILE A 333 6.83 14.76 8.55
C ILE A 333 7.70 13.80 9.35
N ASP A 334 8.25 12.78 8.69
CA ASP A 334 9.25 11.89 9.27
C ASP A 334 10.65 12.42 8.95
N PHE A 335 11.32 12.95 9.98
CA PHE A 335 12.69 13.46 9.90
C PHE A 335 13.76 12.36 10.04
N SER A 336 13.37 11.12 10.33
CA SER A 336 14.31 9.98 10.43
C SER A 336 14.69 9.42 9.06
N VAL A 337 13.87 9.69 8.03
CA VAL A 337 14.07 9.26 6.65
C VAL A 337 14.58 10.42 5.77
N GLY A 338 15.06 10.10 4.57
CA GLY A 338 15.49 11.10 3.59
C GLY A 338 16.94 11.54 3.71
N ARG A 339 17.31 12.52 2.89
CA ARG A 339 18.71 12.99 2.76
C ARG A 339 19.03 14.06 3.80
N ARG A 340 20.30 14.20 4.15
CA ARG A 340 20.82 15.22 5.06
C ARG A 340 21.75 16.18 4.32
N VAL A 341 21.71 17.45 4.67
CA VAL A 341 22.48 18.52 3.99
C VAL A 341 23.45 19.20 4.94
N SER A 342 24.47 19.90 4.42
CA SER A 342 25.40 20.65 5.28
C SER A 342 24.71 21.79 6.02
N LEU A 343 25.31 22.22 7.14
CA LEU A 343 24.85 23.41 7.90
C LEU A 343 24.81 24.67 7.03
N ASP A 344 25.69 24.79 6.03
CA ASP A 344 25.69 25.93 5.10
C ASP A 344 24.37 26.04 4.32
N VAL A 345 23.76 24.91 3.95
CA VAL A 345 22.47 24.88 3.23
C VAL A 345 21.35 25.36 4.15
N LEU A 346 21.35 24.90 5.41
CA LEU A 346 20.39 25.36 6.42
C LEU A 346 20.55 26.85 6.69
N ASN A 347 21.78 27.33 6.85
CA ASN A 347 22.07 28.76 7.09
C ASN A 347 21.64 29.64 5.92
N ASP A 348 21.91 29.21 4.68
CA ASP A 348 21.43 29.92 3.48
C ASP A 348 19.90 30.01 3.45
N GLN A 349 19.18 28.98 3.87
CA GLN A 349 17.72 28.99 3.91
C GLN A 349 17.16 29.85 5.06
N ILE A 350 17.71 29.74 6.27
CA ILE A 350 17.36 30.59 7.42
C ILE A 350 17.55 32.08 7.08
N ASN A 351 18.59 32.41 6.32
CA ASN A 351 18.84 33.80 5.89
C ASN A 351 17.86 34.29 4.82
N ARG A 352 17.15 33.40 4.11
CA ARG A 352 16.24 33.75 3.02
C ARG A 352 14.80 33.87 3.46
N PHE A 353 14.35 33.01 4.38
CA PHE A 353 12.97 32.99 4.83
C PHE A 353 12.84 32.42 6.24
N GLU A 354 11.73 32.77 6.89
CA GLU A 354 11.32 32.25 8.19
C GLU A 354 10.08 31.36 8.00
N ILE A 355 10.05 30.20 8.66
CA ILE A 355 8.85 29.37 8.74
C ILE A 355 8.18 29.64 10.07
N ARG A 356 6.91 30.05 10.01
CA ARG A 356 6.10 30.31 11.19
C ARG A 356 5.20 29.12 11.46
N SER A 357 4.86 28.91 12.73
CA SER A 357 3.86 27.92 13.12
C SER A 357 2.54 28.22 12.39
N GLY A 358 1.92 27.18 11.81
CA GLY A 358 0.74 27.33 10.97
C GLY A 358 1.03 27.52 9.47
N ALA A 359 2.30 27.54 9.05
CA ALA A 359 2.64 27.52 7.63
C ALA A 359 2.24 26.19 6.98
N PHE A 360 1.80 26.24 5.72
CA PHE A 360 1.56 25.05 4.91
C PHE A 360 2.75 24.75 4.03
N VAL A 361 2.95 23.46 3.81
CA VAL A 361 4.12 22.90 3.14
C VAL A 361 3.60 21.98 2.03
N MET A 362 3.92 22.30 0.77
CA MET A 362 3.48 21.52 -0.39
C MET A 362 4.65 21.09 -1.29
N SER A 363 4.65 19.82 -1.71
CA SER A 363 5.63 19.30 -2.67
C SER A 363 5.37 19.84 -4.09
N ARG A 364 6.43 20.36 -4.72
CA ARG A 364 6.41 20.85 -6.10
C ARG A 364 6.90 19.84 -7.14
N TYR A 365 7.65 18.81 -6.72
CA TYR A 365 8.26 17.81 -7.61
C TYR A 365 8.01 16.39 -7.04
N GLY A 366 7.64 15.43 -7.89
CA GLY A 366 7.27 14.06 -7.49
C GLY A 366 5.76 13.82 -7.56
N THR A 367 5.16 13.17 -6.55
CA THR A 367 3.68 13.03 -6.46
C THR A 367 3.06 14.38 -6.12
N ILE A 368 2.78 15.18 -7.15
CA ILE A 368 2.25 16.56 -7.04
C ILE A 368 0.96 16.55 -6.20
N GLY A 369 0.84 17.48 -5.22
CA GLY A 369 -0.41 17.74 -4.50
C GLY A 369 -0.58 17.08 -3.12
N LYS A 370 0.49 16.53 -2.51
CA LYS A 370 0.49 16.27 -1.05
C LYS A 370 0.67 17.61 -0.30
N ASN A 371 -0.31 17.98 0.51
CA ASN A 371 -0.34 19.20 1.34
C ASN A 371 -0.28 18.82 2.82
N MET A 372 0.48 19.55 3.64
CA MET A 372 0.45 19.40 5.10
C MET A 372 0.53 20.75 5.82
N GLN A 373 -0.03 20.80 7.03
CA GLN A 373 0.04 21.93 7.95
C GLN A 373 1.17 21.68 8.96
N ASP A 374 2.08 22.64 9.15
CA ASP A 374 3.13 22.54 10.15
C ASP A 374 2.61 22.93 11.55
N THR A 375 2.57 21.97 12.46
CA THR A 375 2.18 22.14 13.87
C THR A 375 3.36 22.30 14.81
N THR A 376 4.60 22.34 14.32
CA THR A 376 5.83 22.35 15.13
C THR A 376 6.71 23.56 14.84
N ARG A 377 7.37 24.13 15.86
CA ARG A 377 8.45 25.13 15.66
C ARG A 377 9.74 24.41 15.24
N THR A 378 9.77 23.80 14.07
CA THR A 378 10.98 23.08 13.61
C THR A 378 11.36 23.53 12.21
N ASN A 379 12.66 23.73 11.98
CA ASN A 379 13.21 24.23 10.71
C ASN A 379 12.96 23.21 9.58
N ILE A 380 11.93 23.46 8.76
CA ILE A 380 11.61 22.64 7.57
C ILE A 380 12.39 23.20 6.35
N LEU A 381 12.93 22.31 5.52
CA LEU A 381 13.61 22.63 4.25
C LEU A 381 13.14 21.59 3.22
N PRO A 382 12.97 21.81 1.90
CA PRO A 382 12.33 22.86 1.12
C PRO A 382 10.95 22.45 0.56
N PHE A 383 9.94 23.32 0.66
CA PHE A 383 8.64 23.19 0.00
C PHE A 383 8.04 24.53 -0.37
N LEU A 384 6.98 24.53 -1.19
CA LEU A 384 6.16 25.74 -1.30
C LEU A 384 5.60 26.04 0.09
N LEU A 385 6.11 27.10 0.70
CA LEU A 385 5.71 27.56 2.02
C LEU A 385 4.63 28.60 1.83
N ILE A 386 3.46 28.34 2.41
CA ILE A 386 2.31 29.23 2.40
C ILE A 386 2.18 29.73 3.83
N SER A 387 2.64 30.95 4.09
CA SER A 387 2.48 31.62 5.38
C SER A 387 1.40 32.69 5.25
N THR A 388 0.38 32.66 6.10
CA THR A 388 -0.60 33.75 6.15
C THR A 388 0.07 35.03 6.64
N TYR A 389 -0.32 36.19 6.10
CA TYR A 389 0.18 37.47 6.60
C TYR A 389 -0.12 37.60 8.10
N PRO A 390 0.78 38.21 8.90
CA PRO A 390 0.53 38.42 10.32
C PRO A 390 -0.70 39.31 10.48
N SER A 391 -1.81 38.69 10.81
CA SER A 391 -2.99 39.38 11.30
C SER A 391 -2.75 39.72 12.77
N ASN A 392 -2.94 40.98 13.16
CA ASN A 392 -3.18 41.35 14.56
C ASN A 392 -4.59 40.84 15.00
N LEU A 393 -4.92 39.59 14.69
CA LEU A 393 -6.11 38.93 15.21
C LEU A 393 -5.78 38.48 16.62
N SER A 394 -5.92 39.41 17.57
CA SER A 394 -6.30 39.03 18.92
C SER A 394 -7.62 38.28 18.81
N ALA A 395 -7.62 36.99 19.14
CA ALA A 395 -8.85 36.25 19.39
C ALA A 395 -9.60 36.96 20.53
N SER A 396 -10.78 37.51 20.22
CA SER A 396 -11.83 37.83 21.19
C SER A 396 -12.75 36.63 21.33
#